data_AF-A0A1I4R505-F1
#
_entry.id   AF-A0A1I4R505-F1
#
_cell.length_a   1.000
_cell.length_b   1.000
_cell.length_c   1.000
_cell.angle_alpha   90.00
_cell.angle_beta   90.00
_cell.angle_gamma   90.00
#
_symmetry.space_group_name_H-M   'P 1'
#
loop_
_entity.id
_entity.type
_entity.pdbx_description
1 polymer ?
#
loop_
_entity_poly.entity_id
_entity_poly.type
_entity_poly.pdbx_seq_one_letter_code
_entity_poly.pdbx_strand_id
1 'polypeptide(L)' 'MAFVADIRIVANSWPRPGNSHGANNALAFLEDSLYKPVDKQVSLLRADSDLSDSAFLDDLDRRSMHYLVALPLH' A
#
# COMPACT_ATOMS: atom_id res chain seq x y z
N MET A 1 23.74 3.86 -0.21
CA MET A 1 22.93 3.44 -1.37
C MET A 1 23.29 2.01 -1.68
N ALA A 2 22.35 1.07 -1.58
CA ALA A 2 22.57 -0.34 -1.91
C ALA A 2 21.81 -0.65 -3.20
N PHE A 3 22.55 -1.03 -4.23
CA PHE A 3 22.04 -1.39 -5.54
C PHE A 3 21.64 -2.86 -5.53
N VAL A 4 20.33 -3.14 -5.54
CA VAL A 4 19.80 -4.48 -5.89
C VAL A 4 19.26 -4.33 -7.30
N ALA A 5 20.06 -4.77 -8.27
CA ALA A 5 19.62 -4.94 -9.64
C ALA A 5 18.41 -5.89 -9.64
N ASP A 6 17.33 -5.48 -10.32
CA ASP A 6 16.15 -6.30 -10.65
C ASP A 6 15.01 -6.45 -9.63
N ILE A 7 14.91 -5.59 -8.62
CA ILE A 7 13.64 -5.47 -7.89
C ILE A 7 12.64 -4.65 -8.71
N ARG A 8 11.64 -5.32 -9.33
CA ARG A 8 10.47 -4.69 -9.97
C ARG A 8 9.51 -4.10 -8.92
N ILE A 9 10.02 -3.22 -8.08
CA ILE A 9 9.30 -2.59 -6.97
C ILE A 9 9.03 -1.13 -7.32
N VAL A 10 7.78 -0.70 -7.13
CA VAL A 10 7.41 0.71 -7.10
C VAL A 10 7.22 1.10 -5.65
N ALA A 11 8.06 2.00 -5.14
CA ALA A 11 7.90 2.55 -3.80
C ALA A 11 7.05 3.83 -3.89
N ASN A 12 5.96 3.88 -3.15
CA ASN A 12 5.13 5.09 -3.03
C ASN A 12 4.97 5.47 -1.56
N SER A 13 5.03 6.78 -1.27
CA SER A 13 4.90 7.31 0.09
C SER A 13 3.52 7.96 0.25
N TRP A 14 2.79 7.57 1.29
CA TRP A 14 1.51 8.18 1.64
C TRP A 14 1.73 9.34 2.62
N PRO A 15 1.53 10.60 2.22
CA PRO A 15 1.54 11.71 3.16
C PRO A 15 0.26 11.66 4.00
N ARG A 16 0.39 11.43 5.31
CA ARG A 16 -0.72 11.57 6.26
C ARG A 16 -1.18 13.03 6.28
N PRO A 17 -2.43 13.38 5.91
CA PRO A 17 -2.95 14.71 6.15
C PRO A 17 -3.00 14.92 7.68
N GLY A 18 -2.45 16.03 8.16
CA GLY A 18 -2.18 16.28 9.59
C GLY A 18 -3.40 16.34 10.53
N ASN A 19 -4.61 16.02 10.08
CA ASN A 19 -5.82 16.03 10.91
C ASN A 19 -6.91 15.05 10.43
N SER A 20 -6.65 13.75 10.44
CA SER A 20 -7.71 12.76 10.23
C SER A 20 -7.38 11.45 10.94
N HIS A 21 -8.12 11.19 12.01
CA HIS A 21 -8.25 9.90 12.71
C HIS A 21 -8.84 8.76 11.84
N GLY A 22 -8.77 8.86 10.51
CA GLY A 22 -9.35 7.88 9.61
C GLY A 22 -8.51 7.75 8.35
N ALA A 23 -8.29 6.50 7.92
CA ALA A 23 -7.68 6.12 6.66
C ALA A 23 -8.52 6.54 5.42
N ASN A 24 -9.36 7.57 5.53
CA ASN A 24 -10.38 7.98 4.56
C ASN A 24 -9.84 8.28 3.15
N ASN A 25 -8.54 8.51 3.00
CA ASN A 25 -7.92 8.76 1.69
C ASN A 25 -6.86 7.70 1.30
N ALA A 26 -6.59 6.72 2.17
CA ALA A 26 -5.61 5.67 1.90
C ALA A 26 -6.03 4.75 0.74
N LEU A 27 -7.34 4.48 0.61
CA LEU A 27 -7.89 3.73 -0.52
C LEU A 27 -7.72 4.46 -1.86
N ALA A 28 -8.06 5.74 -1.91
CA ALA A 28 -7.90 6.54 -3.13
C ALA A 28 -6.41 6.65 -3.54
N PHE A 29 -5.52 6.76 -2.56
CA PHE A 29 -4.08 6.70 -2.82
C PHE A 29 -3.62 5.35 -3.32
N LEU A 30 -4.13 4.26 -2.75
CA LEU A 30 -3.83 2.93 -3.23
C LEU A 30 -4.28 2.77 -4.69
N GLU A 31 -5.49 3.21 -5.03
CA GLU A 31 -5.99 3.18 -6.41
C GLU A 31 -5.06 3.95 -7.36
N ASP A 32 -4.76 5.22 -7.06
CA ASP A 32 -3.83 6.02 -7.86
C ASP A 32 -2.45 5.34 -7.98
N SER A 33 -1.98 4.68 -6.92
CA SER A 33 -0.70 3.96 -6.91
C SER A 33 -0.71 2.73 -7.82
N LEU A 34 -1.79 1.94 -7.79
CA LEU A 34 -1.91 0.71 -8.55
C LEU A 34 -2.02 0.95 -10.06
N TYR A 35 -2.52 2.11 -10.48
CA TYR A 35 -2.67 2.47 -11.90
C TYR A 35 -1.48 3.22 -12.51
N LYS A 36 -0.48 3.63 -11.71
CA LYS A 36 0.74 4.28 -12.23
C LYS A 36 1.61 3.40 -13.13
N PRO A 37 1.80 2.09 -12.86
CA PRO A 37 2.59 1.25 -13.74
C PRO A 37 1.83 0.99 -15.06
N VAL A 38 2.27 1.62 -16.13
CA VAL A 38 1.74 1.35 -17.48
C VAL A 38 2.23 -0.04 -17.92
N ASP A 39 1.31 -0.86 -18.42
CA ASP A 39 1.54 -2.22 -18.94
C ASP A 39 2.11 -3.23 -17.92
N LYS A 40 1.94 -2.98 -16.62
CA LYS A 40 2.35 -3.91 -15.55
C LYS A 40 1.30 -4.00 -14.47
N GLN A 41 1.02 -5.22 -14.02
CA GLN A 41 0.15 -5.45 -12.87
C GLN A 41 0.98 -5.59 -11.59
N VAL A 42 0.54 -4.93 -10.52
CA VAL A 42 1.09 -5.12 -9.18
C VAL A 42 0.54 -6.44 -8.62
N SER A 43 1.43 -7.41 -8.36
CA SER A 43 1.05 -8.73 -7.82
C SER A 43 1.15 -8.82 -6.30
N LEU A 44 1.90 -7.94 -5.66
CA LEU A 44 2.13 -7.94 -4.22
C LEU A 44 2.20 -6.49 -3.71
N LEU A 45 1.35 -6.18 -2.73
CA LEU A 45 1.41 -4.93 -1.98
C LEU A 45 2.20 -5.15 -0.68
N ARG A 46 3.13 -4.24 -0.38
CA ARG A 46 3.75 -4.16 0.94
C ARG A 46 3.39 -2.84 1.58
N ALA A 47 2.95 -2.87 2.83
CA ALA A 47 2.54 -1.69 3.57
C ALA A 47 3.05 -1.72 5.03
N ASP A 48 3.18 -0.54 5.62
CA ASP A 48 3.54 -0.38 7.04
C ASP A 48 2.29 -0.45 7.94
N SER A 49 2.48 -0.52 9.26
CA SER A 49 1.40 -0.67 10.25
C SER A 49 0.36 0.45 10.24
N ASP A 50 0.73 1.61 9.71
CA ASP A 50 -0.18 2.73 9.52
C ASP A 50 -1.27 2.48 8.47
N LEU A 51 -1.15 1.40 7.68
CA LEU A 51 -2.08 0.94 6.66
C LEU A 51 -2.69 -0.42 7.03
N SER A 52 -3.03 -0.60 8.31
CA SER A 52 -3.66 -1.83 8.83
C SER A 52 -5.09 -1.62 9.33
N ASP A 53 -5.77 -0.56 8.90
CA ASP A 53 -7.19 -0.33 9.21
C ASP A 53 -8.07 -1.40 8.57
N SER A 54 -9.12 -1.84 9.24
CA SER A 54 -9.98 -2.93 8.75
C SER A 54 -10.59 -2.62 7.38
N ALA A 55 -11.04 -1.38 7.15
CA ALA A 55 -11.63 -1.01 5.86
C ALA A 55 -10.61 -1.05 4.72
N PHE A 56 -9.33 -0.81 5.03
CA PHE A 56 -8.24 -0.93 4.07
C PHE A 56 -7.96 -2.40 3.73
N LEU A 57 -7.87 -3.26 4.75
CA LEU A 57 -7.62 -4.70 4.56
C LEU A 57 -8.78 -5.40 3.85
N ASP A 58 -10.02 -5.08 4.21
CA ASP A 58 -11.23 -5.61 3.56
C ASP A 58 -11.27 -5.27 2.06
N ASP A 59 -10.80 -4.08 1.66
CA ASP A 59 -10.72 -3.69 0.26
C ASP A 59 -9.65 -4.49 -0.50
N LEU A 60 -8.50 -4.78 0.12
CA LEU A 60 -7.46 -5.64 -0.46
C LEU A 60 -7.96 -7.07 -0.66
N ASP A 61 -8.64 -7.62 0.34
CA ASP A 61 -9.24 -8.96 0.28
C ASP A 61 -10.31 -9.04 -0.83
N ARG A 62 -11.18 -8.03 -0.91
CA ARG A 62 -12.20 -7.92 -1.98
C ARG A 62 -11.58 -7.89 -3.38
N ARG A 63 -10.42 -7.25 -3.53
CA ARG A 63 -9.65 -7.22 -4.79
C ARG A 63 -8.84 -8.50 -5.05
N SER A 64 -8.84 -9.46 -4.12
CA SER A 64 -8.00 -10.66 -4.15
C SER A 64 -6.51 -10.33 -4.32
N MET A 65 -6.06 -9.23 -3.70
CA MET A 65 -4.68 -8.77 -3.80
C MET A 65 -3.80 -9.47 -2.75
N HIS A 66 -2.62 -9.92 -3.13
CA HIS A 66 -1.65 -10.40 -2.16
C HIS A 66 -1.01 -9.20 -1.44
N TYR A 67 -0.94 -9.24 -0.10
CA TYR A 67 -0.33 -8.19 0.68
C TYR A 67 0.49 -8.68 1.87
N LEU A 68 1.45 -7.85 2.28
CA LEU A 68 2.19 -7.97 3.53
C LEU A 68 2.09 -6.64 4.27
N VAL A 69 1.55 -6.66 5.49
CA VAL A 69 1.43 -5.49 6.36
C VAL A 69 2.28 -5.72 7.60
N ALA A 70 3.22 -4.82 7.87
CA ALA A 70 3.99 -4.87 9.10
C ALA A 70 3.10 -4.46 10.28
N LEU A 71 3.18 -5.17 11.41
CA LEU A 71 2.46 -4.83 12.64
C LEU A 71 3.44 -4.65 13.79
N PRO A 72 3.15 -3.74 14.75
CA PRO A 72 3.93 -3.63 15.96
C PRO A 72 3.87 -4.93 16.76
N LEU A 73 5.02 -5.36 17.27
CA LEU A 73 5.11 -6.45 18.23
C LEU A 73 4.70 -5.90 19.60
N HIS A 74 3.55 -6.33 20.11
CA HIS A 74 3.05 -5.98 21.44
C HIS A 74 3.34 -7.08 22.45
#